data_AF-A0A7T2YWG4-F1
#
_entry.id   AF-A0A7T2YWG4-F1
#
_cell.length_a   1.000
_cell.length_b   1.000
_cell.length_c   1.000
_cell.angle_alpha   90.00
_cell.angle_beta   90.00
_cell.angle_gamma   90.00
#
_symmetry.space_group_name_H-M   'P 1'
#
loop_
_entity.id
_entity.type
_entity.pdbx_description
1 polymer ?
#
loop_
_entity_poly.entity_id
_entity_poly.type
_entity_poly.pdbx_seq_one_letter_code
_entity_poly.pdbx_strand_id
1 'polypeptide(L)'
;MNTALITPQPAQPKDGQRIHPLWLRLTHWLNALAVVILVTSGWRIYNAAPFFDFTFPGSITLGGWLGGALQWHFAAMWLLVFNGLLYLLLNIASGRWLRKFFPITVQGVRQDLVSALKGRLSHADPARYNHVQKLAYLFVVLDLVVIVLSGLVLWKSVQFPLLRELLGGYESARRVHFFGMAALVAFVVVHLAMVALVPRTFLTMIHGRAPKTP
;
A
#
# COMPACT_ATOMS: atom_id res chain seq x y z
N MET A 1 -27.90 43.02 -17.16
CA MET A 1 -27.05 42.22 -18.08
C MET A 1 -26.14 41.35 -17.23
N ASN A 2 -26.33 40.04 -17.23
CA ASN A 2 -25.63 39.09 -16.35
C ASN A 2 -24.21 38.81 -16.88
N THR A 3 -23.21 39.24 -16.13
CA THR A 3 -21.80 38.87 -16.34
C THR A 3 -21.62 37.42 -15.87
N ALA A 4 -21.79 36.47 -16.78
CA ALA A 4 -21.46 35.07 -16.53
C ALA A 4 -19.94 34.96 -16.31
N LEU A 5 -19.53 34.68 -15.07
CA LEU A 5 -18.18 34.29 -14.72
C LEU A 5 -17.88 32.96 -15.41
N ILE A 6 -17.22 33.02 -16.57
CA ILE A 6 -16.61 31.86 -17.22
C ILE A 6 -15.53 31.37 -16.26
N THR A 7 -15.89 30.42 -15.41
CA THR A 7 -14.90 29.69 -14.60
C THR A 7 -14.08 28.87 -15.59
N PRO A 8 -12.74 29.03 -15.66
CA PRO A 8 -11.94 28.24 -16.57
C PRO A 8 -12.13 26.76 -16.23
N GLN A 9 -12.72 26.01 -17.15
CA GLN A 9 -12.85 24.57 -17.03
C GLN A 9 -11.43 23.99 -16.99
N PRO A 10 -11.08 23.16 -16.00
CA PRO A 10 -9.73 22.61 -15.89
C PRO A 10 -9.40 21.90 -17.20
N ALA A 11 -8.28 22.28 -17.81
CA ALA A 11 -7.86 21.76 -19.10
C ALA A 11 -7.84 20.22 -19.07
N GLN A 12 -8.60 19.61 -19.98
CA GLN A 12 -8.56 18.17 -20.18
C GLN A 12 -7.11 17.73 -20.43
N PRO A 13 -6.60 16.71 -19.73
CA PRO A 13 -5.22 16.25 -19.91
C PRO A 13 -5.01 15.88 -21.38
N LYS A 14 -4.00 16.49 -22.02
CA LYS A 14 -3.67 16.23 -23.43
C LYS A 14 -3.33 14.75 -23.63
N ASP A 15 -3.83 14.15 -24.70
CA ASP A 15 -3.49 12.78 -25.11
C ASP A 15 -1.96 12.58 -25.07
N GLY A 16 -1.51 11.57 -24.32
CA GLY A 16 -0.09 11.25 -24.17
C GLY A 16 0.65 11.93 -23.01
N GLN A 17 -0.02 12.72 -22.16
CA GLN A 17 0.59 13.19 -20.91
C GLN A 17 1.07 12.00 -20.05
N ARG A 18 2.33 12.07 -19.57
CA ARG A 18 2.89 11.10 -18.61
C ARG A 18 2.19 11.29 -17.26
N ILE A 19 1.21 10.44 -16.97
CA ILE A 19 0.46 10.46 -15.70
C ILE A 19 1.36 9.96 -14.55
N HIS A 20 2.11 8.87 -14.78
CA HIS A 20 2.99 8.27 -13.78
C HIS A 20 4.45 8.22 -14.28
N PRO A 21 5.39 8.88 -13.57
CA PRO A 21 6.81 8.81 -13.93
C PRO A 21 7.35 7.37 -13.80
N LEU A 22 8.38 7.04 -14.58
CA LEU A 22 8.94 5.67 -14.61
C LEU A 22 9.38 5.19 -13.22
N TRP A 23 10.05 6.05 -12.44
CA TRP A 23 10.50 5.71 -11.09
C TRP A 23 9.34 5.27 -10.20
N LEU A 24 8.19 5.96 -10.26
CA LEU A 24 7.00 5.63 -9.44
C LEU A 24 6.43 4.25 -9.78
N ARG A 25 6.43 3.90 -11.07
CA ARG A 25 5.98 2.58 -11.53
C ARG A 25 6.95 1.49 -11.05
N LEU A 26 8.25 1.72 -11.20
CA LEU A 26 9.27 0.78 -10.72
C LEU A 26 9.15 0.56 -9.21
N THR A 27 9.05 1.63 -8.41
CA THR A 27 8.89 1.50 -6.96
C THR A 27 7.60 0.75 -6.61
N HIS A 28 6.51 0.98 -7.34
CA HIS A 28 5.27 0.25 -7.11
C HIS A 28 5.41 -1.26 -7.40
N TRP A 29 5.99 -1.64 -8.54
CA TRP A 29 6.15 -3.04 -8.91
C TRP A 29 7.14 -3.77 -8.00
N LEU A 30 8.20 -3.10 -7.55
CA LEU A 30 9.11 -3.64 -6.53
C LEU A 30 8.39 -3.84 -5.19
N ASN A 31 7.52 -2.91 -4.77
CA ASN A 31 6.69 -3.10 -3.57
C ASN A 31 5.73 -4.27 -3.73
N ALA A 32 5.05 -4.39 -4.87
CA ALA A 32 4.14 -5.50 -5.14
C ALA A 32 4.85 -6.85 -5.04
N LEU A 33 6.04 -6.97 -5.64
CA LEU A 33 6.88 -8.16 -5.53
C LEU A 33 7.30 -8.42 -4.08
N ALA A 34 7.77 -7.40 -3.36
CA ALA A 34 8.18 -7.52 -1.96
C ALA A 34 7.03 -8.02 -1.07
N VAL A 35 5.83 -7.47 -1.23
CA VAL A 35 4.65 -7.87 -0.46
C VAL A 35 4.29 -9.34 -0.71
N VAL A 36 4.32 -9.81 -1.96
CA VAL A 36 4.05 -11.22 -2.28
C VAL A 36 5.05 -12.14 -1.58
N ILE A 37 6.35 -11.81 -1.63
CA ILE A 37 7.40 -12.60 -0.97
C ILE A 37 7.23 -12.56 0.56
N LEU A 38 6.97 -11.39 1.15
CA LEU A 38 6.77 -11.23 2.60
C LEU A 38 5.57 -12.02 3.11
N VAL A 39 4.45 -11.99 2.39
CA VAL A 39 3.22 -12.72 2.77
C VAL A 39 3.44 -14.23 2.69
N THR A 40 3.92 -14.72 1.55
CA THR A 40 4.08 -16.17 1.33
C THR A 40 5.16 -16.79 2.23
N SER A 41 6.25 -16.07 2.51
CA SER A 41 7.26 -16.48 3.49
C SER A 41 6.75 -16.32 4.93
N GLY A 42 6.01 -15.26 5.23
CA GLY A 42 5.41 -14.98 6.53
C GLY A 42 4.43 -16.07 6.98
N TRP A 43 3.62 -16.59 6.06
CA TRP A 43 2.77 -17.75 6.34
C TRP A 43 3.57 -19.00 6.71
N ARG A 44 4.73 -19.23 6.09
CA ARG A 44 5.62 -20.34 6.47
C ARG A 44 6.23 -20.14 7.86
N ILE A 45 6.60 -18.90 8.20
CA ILE A 45 7.10 -18.53 9.54
C ILE A 45 6.02 -18.74 10.60
N TYR A 46 4.79 -18.29 10.33
CA TYR A 46 3.64 -18.52 11.20
C TYR A 46 3.40 -20.02 11.45
N ASN A 47 3.43 -20.85 10.40
CA ASN A 47 3.25 -22.30 10.50
C ASN A 47 4.30 -23.00 11.39
N ALA A 48 5.47 -22.40 11.62
CA ALA A 48 6.51 -22.99 12.46
C ALA A 48 6.24 -22.82 13.96
N ALA A 49 5.48 -21.80 14.34
CA ALA A 49 5.07 -21.53 15.72
C ALA A 49 3.66 -20.88 15.74
N PRO A 50 2.62 -21.63 15.33
CA PRO A 50 1.27 -21.10 15.24
C PRO A 50 0.72 -20.81 16.63
N PHE A 51 -0.05 -19.73 16.74
CA PHE A 51 -0.77 -19.36 17.97
C PHE A 51 -2.30 -19.37 17.79
N PHE A 52 -2.78 -19.79 16.61
CA PHE A 52 -4.15 -20.21 16.37
C PHE A 52 -4.14 -21.63 15.78
N ASP A 53 -5.28 -22.33 15.89
CA ASP A 53 -5.44 -23.73 15.48
C ASP A 53 -5.61 -23.91 13.96
N PHE A 54 -4.87 -23.16 13.16
CA PHE A 54 -4.83 -23.32 11.71
C PHE A 54 -3.41 -23.14 11.17
N THR A 55 -3.17 -23.68 9.99
CA THR A 55 -1.93 -23.49 9.23
C THR A 55 -2.26 -23.17 7.77
N PHE A 56 -1.32 -22.51 7.09
CA PHE A 56 -1.44 -22.25 5.65
C PHE A 56 -0.92 -23.44 4.85
N PRO A 57 -1.57 -23.84 3.73
CA PRO A 57 -1.09 -24.92 2.87
C PRO A 57 0.34 -24.68 2.39
N GLY A 58 1.22 -25.67 2.53
CA GLY A 58 2.63 -25.53 2.15
C GLY A 58 2.86 -25.14 0.70
N SER A 59 1.95 -25.53 -0.21
CA SER A 59 1.99 -25.24 -1.65
C SER A 59 1.89 -23.75 -2.01
N ILE A 60 1.32 -22.92 -1.13
CA ILE A 60 1.20 -21.47 -1.33
C ILE A 60 2.19 -20.66 -0.48
N THR A 61 3.04 -21.35 0.28
CA THR A 61 4.06 -20.73 1.11
C THR A 61 5.44 -20.73 0.44
N LEU A 62 6.30 -19.81 0.84
CA LEU A 62 7.65 -19.66 0.27
C LEU A 62 8.74 -20.05 1.26
N GLY A 63 9.80 -20.66 0.75
CA GLY A 63 11.02 -20.96 1.51
C GLY A 63 11.19 -22.42 1.93
N GLY A 64 10.17 -23.27 1.74
CA GLY A 64 10.23 -24.72 1.96
C GLY A 64 10.32 -25.14 3.44
N TRP A 65 11.22 -24.55 4.22
CA TRP A 65 11.44 -24.79 5.65
C TRP A 65 11.60 -23.45 6.38
N LEU A 66 11.73 -23.46 7.71
CA LEU A 66 11.73 -22.23 8.52
C LEU A 66 12.87 -21.26 8.15
N GLY A 67 14.12 -21.72 8.08
CA GLY A 67 15.24 -20.85 7.75
C GLY A 67 15.20 -20.32 6.31
N GLY A 68 14.72 -21.13 5.35
CA GLY A 68 14.50 -20.67 3.99
C GLY A 68 13.42 -19.60 3.92
N ALA A 69 12.33 -19.75 4.68
CA ALA A 69 11.30 -18.73 4.80
C ALA A 69 11.84 -17.44 5.41
N LEU A 70 12.64 -17.53 6.49
CA LEU A 70 13.30 -16.37 7.10
C LEU A 70 14.23 -15.64 6.13
N GLN A 71 15.02 -16.36 5.32
CA GLN A 71 15.90 -15.76 4.31
C GLN A 71 15.11 -14.95 3.28
N TRP A 72 14.04 -15.53 2.70
CA TRP A 72 13.18 -14.83 1.75
C TRP A 72 12.46 -13.64 2.38
N HIS A 73 12.00 -13.80 3.63
CA HIS A 73 11.32 -12.74 4.37
C HIS A 73 12.24 -11.55 4.61
N PHE A 74 13.47 -11.78 5.10
CA PHE A 74 14.43 -10.69 5.30
C PHE A 74 14.91 -10.07 4.00
N ALA A 75 15.09 -10.86 2.93
CA ALA A 75 15.44 -10.32 1.61
C ALA A 75 14.36 -9.35 1.10
N ALA A 76 13.09 -9.73 1.19
CA ALA A 76 11.98 -8.87 0.78
C ALA A 76 11.74 -7.69 1.75
N MET A 77 12.01 -7.87 3.04
CA MET A 77 11.99 -6.78 4.03
C MET A 77 12.98 -5.69 3.63
N TRP A 78 14.22 -6.04 3.32
CA TRP A 78 15.22 -5.06 2.89
C TRP A 78 14.86 -4.41 1.56
N LEU A 79 14.33 -5.17 0.60
CA LEU A 79 13.81 -4.62 -0.65
C LEU A 79 12.72 -3.56 -0.37
N LEU A 80 11.76 -3.87 0.49
CA LEU A 80 10.69 -2.95 0.88
C LEU A 80 11.23 -1.71 1.59
N VAL A 81 12.14 -1.87 2.54
CA VAL A 81 12.75 -0.76 3.31
C VAL A 81 13.53 0.18 2.39
N PHE A 82 14.45 -0.35 1.57
CA PHE A 82 15.25 0.50 0.68
C PHE A 82 14.40 1.18 -0.39
N ASN A 83 13.43 0.47 -0.97
CA ASN A 83 12.52 1.04 -1.94
C ASN A 83 11.60 2.10 -1.31
N GLY A 84 11.13 1.87 -0.07
CA GLY A 84 10.36 2.83 0.71
C GLY A 84 11.15 4.10 1.06
N LEU A 85 12.42 3.95 1.46
CA LEU A 85 13.32 5.08 1.73
C LEU A 85 13.59 5.88 0.46
N LEU A 86 13.89 5.23 -0.66
CA LEU A 86 14.07 5.90 -1.95
C LEU A 86 12.81 6.67 -2.35
N TYR A 87 11.64 6.05 -2.22
CA TYR A 87 10.35 6.68 -2.47
C TYR A 87 10.15 7.93 -1.60
N LEU A 88 10.44 7.84 -0.29
CA LEU A 88 10.29 8.95 0.65
C LEU A 88 11.26 10.09 0.32
N LEU A 89 12.54 9.79 0.07
CA LEU A 89 13.56 10.76 -0.31
C LEU A 89 13.18 11.52 -1.59
N LEU A 90 12.71 10.80 -2.63
CA LEU A 90 12.26 11.42 -3.88
C LEU A 90 11.01 12.28 -3.68
N ASN A 91 10.10 11.90 -2.77
CA ASN A 91 8.92 12.71 -2.45
C ASN A 91 9.26 13.98 -1.66
N ILE A 92 10.17 13.89 -0.70
CA ILE A 92 10.67 15.04 0.08
C ILE A 92 11.44 15.99 -0.85
N ALA A 93 12.40 15.47 -1.61
CA ALA A 93 13.21 16.26 -2.55
C ALA A 93 12.38 16.96 -3.64
N SER A 94 11.21 16.42 -4.00
CA SER A 94 10.31 17.04 -4.98
C SER A 94 9.26 17.99 -4.38
N GLY A 95 9.20 18.19 -3.06
CA GLY A 95 8.29 19.13 -2.40
C GLY A 95 6.80 18.89 -2.71
N ARG A 96 6.43 17.67 -3.11
CA ARG A 96 5.06 17.29 -3.55
C ARG A 96 4.14 16.87 -2.41
N TRP A 97 4.71 16.51 -1.26
CA TRP A 97 3.98 15.84 -0.17
C TRP A 97 2.91 16.75 0.45
N LEU A 98 3.22 18.02 0.72
CA LEU A 98 2.28 18.98 1.32
C LEU A 98 1.15 19.42 0.37
N ARG A 99 1.41 19.49 -0.95
CA ARG A 99 0.43 19.98 -1.93
C ARG A 99 -0.60 18.96 -2.40
N LYS A 100 -0.33 17.65 -2.23
CA LYS A 100 -1.23 16.57 -2.71
C LYS A 100 -2.08 15.93 -1.62
N PHE A 101 -1.61 15.91 -0.38
CA PHE A 101 -2.29 15.20 0.70
C PHE A 101 -3.18 16.08 1.58
N PHE A 102 -2.98 17.39 1.61
CA PHE A 102 -3.80 18.29 2.43
C PHE A 102 -4.67 19.23 1.59
N PRO A 103 -5.92 19.51 2.02
CA PRO A 103 -6.59 19.02 3.23
C PRO A 103 -7.39 17.70 3.01
N ILE A 104 -7.45 16.85 4.05
CA ILE A 104 -8.40 15.72 4.15
C ILE A 104 -9.50 16.14 5.11
N THR A 105 -10.75 16.18 4.64
CA THR A 105 -11.94 16.51 5.45
C THR A 105 -12.78 15.28 5.72
N VAL A 106 -13.21 15.10 6.99
CA VAL A 106 -14.02 13.97 7.48
C VAL A 106 -15.33 13.80 6.71
N GLN A 107 -15.92 14.90 6.24
CA GLN A 107 -17.16 14.91 5.48
C GLN A 107 -17.00 14.33 4.06
N GLY A 108 -15.86 14.57 3.40
CA GLY A 108 -15.53 14.02 2.08
C GLY A 108 -15.27 12.52 2.12
N VAL A 109 -14.65 12.02 3.19
CA VAL A 109 -14.48 10.58 3.46
C VAL A 109 -15.81 9.84 3.47
N ARG A 110 -16.81 10.37 4.20
CA ARG A 110 -18.11 9.71 4.35
C ARG A 110 -18.88 9.67 3.03
N GLN A 111 -18.86 10.77 2.26
CA GLN A 111 -19.54 10.86 0.96
C GLN A 111 -18.91 9.92 -0.08
N ASP A 112 -17.58 9.82 -0.08
CA ASP A 112 -16.86 8.96 -1.00
C ASP A 112 -16.98 7.48 -0.64
N LEU A 113 -17.03 7.12 0.65
CA LEU A 113 -17.29 5.75 1.10
C LEU A 113 -18.69 5.30 0.69
N VAL A 114 -19.70 6.15 0.87
CA VAL A 114 -21.08 5.88 0.43
C VAL A 114 -21.16 5.77 -1.10
N SER A 115 -20.42 6.60 -1.83
CA SER A 115 -20.38 6.56 -3.30
C SER A 115 -19.63 5.33 -3.82
N ALA A 116 -18.59 4.88 -3.10
CA ALA A 116 -17.86 3.65 -3.38
C ALA A 116 -18.73 2.41 -3.19
N LEU A 117 -19.44 2.33 -2.08
CA LEU A 117 -20.37 1.23 -1.79
C LEU A 117 -21.56 1.20 -2.76
N LYS A 118 -21.93 2.35 -3.35
CA LYS A 118 -22.97 2.45 -4.37
C LYS A 118 -22.48 2.26 -5.81
N GLY A 119 -21.19 1.95 -6.02
CA GLY A 119 -20.62 1.78 -7.36
C GLY A 119 -20.63 3.04 -8.23
N ARG A 120 -20.86 4.22 -7.65
CA ARG A 120 -20.98 5.52 -8.34
C ARG A 120 -19.80 6.45 -8.05
N LEU A 121 -18.60 5.91 -7.89
CA LEU A 121 -17.41 6.75 -7.88
C LEU A 121 -17.32 7.48 -9.23
N SER A 122 -17.53 8.79 -9.23
CA SER A 122 -17.26 9.66 -10.37
C SER A 122 -15.74 9.71 -10.58
N HIS A 123 -15.25 8.90 -11.51
CA HIS A 123 -13.84 8.78 -11.88
C HIS A 123 -13.43 9.81 -12.96
N ALA A 124 -14.04 11.00 -12.96
CA ALA A 124 -13.88 11.96 -14.05
C ALA A 124 -12.48 12.60 -14.13
N ASP A 125 -11.57 12.35 -13.17
CA ASP A 125 -10.25 12.97 -13.18
C ASP A 125 -9.16 12.05 -12.59
N PRO A 126 -8.38 11.34 -13.44
CA PRO A 126 -7.23 10.52 -13.03
C PRO A 126 -6.15 11.29 -12.24
N ALA A 127 -6.21 12.63 -12.24
CA ALA A 127 -5.31 13.50 -11.48
C ALA A 127 -5.75 13.75 -10.03
N ARG A 128 -7.00 13.45 -9.66
CA ARG A 128 -7.55 13.65 -8.30
C ARG A 128 -7.87 12.31 -7.63
N TYR A 129 -7.09 11.97 -6.61
CA TYR A 129 -7.38 10.84 -5.75
C TYR A 129 -8.68 11.06 -4.96
N ASN A 130 -9.56 10.06 -5.00
CA ASN A 130 -10.79 10.03 -4.20
C ASN A 130 -10.45 9.97 -2.70
N HIS A 131 -11.30 10.46 -1.79
CA HIS A 131 -11.01 10.44 -0.34
C HIS A 131 -10.87 9.01 0.19
N VAL A 132 -11.59 8.04 -0.38
CA VAL A 132 -11.42 6.61 -0.08
C VAL A 132 -10.01 6.13 -0.47
N GLN A 133 -9.49 6.54 -1.62
CA GLN A 133 -8.12 6.21 -2.03
C GLN A 133 -7.09 6.88 -1.11
N LYS A 134 -7.30 8.15 -0.75
CA LYS A 134 -6.43 8.86 0.21
C LYS A 134 -6.39 8.16 1.57
N LEU A 135 -7.53 7.73 2.09
CA LEU A 135 -7.58 6.95 3.32
C LEU A 135 -6.92 5.59 3.18
N ALA A 136 -7.12 4.90 2.05
CA ALA A 136 -6.48 3.62 1.78
C ALA A 136 -4.94 3.77 1.74
N TYR A 137 -4.42 4.87 1.18
CA TYR A 137 -2.99 5.21 1.21
C TYR A 137 -2.50 5.52 2.62
N LEU A 138 -3.25 6.31 3.40
CA LEU A 138 -2.86 6.61 4.78
C LEU A 138 -2.85 5.34 5.63
N PHE A 139 -3.88 4.51 5.49
CA PHE A 139 -4.01 3.22 6.15
C PHE A 139 -2.80 2.33 5.85
N VAL A 140 -2.47 2.09 4.56
CA VAL A 140 -1.35 1.19 4.22
C VAL A 140 -0.01 1.74 4.69
N VAL A 141 0.18 3.07 4.71
CA VAL A 141 1.40 3.67 5.25
C VAL A 141 1.52 3.44 6.76
N LEU A 142 0.46 3.68 7.52
CA LEU A 142 0.44 3.46 8.97
C LEU A 142 0.60 1.96 9.30
N ASP A 143 -0.09 1.10 8.58
CA ASP A 143 0.00 -0.35 8.72
C ASP A 143 1.42 -0.86 8.45
N LEU A 144 2.07 -0.39 7.37
CA LEU A 144 3.48 -0.70 7.09
C LEU A 144 4.42 -0.26 8.22
N VAL A 145 4.17 0.91 8.84
CA VAL A 145 4.96 1.34 10.01
C VAL A 145 4.78 0.36 11.17
N VAL A 146 3.56 -0.05 11.47
CA VAL A 146 3.27 -1.05 12.52
C VAL A 146 3.94 -2.39 12.23
N ILE A 147 3.85 -2.88 10.99
CA ILE A 147 4.48 -4.14 10.55
C ILE A 147 6.00 -4.06 10.70
N VAL A 148 6.63 -2.95 10.28
CA VAL A 148 8.09 -2.77 10.41
C VAL A 148 8.51 -2.71 11.88
N LEU A 149 7.83 -1.94 12.72
CA LEU A 149 8.16 -1.82 14.15
C LEU A 149 8.00 -3.15 14.89
N SER A 150 6.89 -3.85 14.65
CA SER A 150 6.68 -5.19 15.22
C SER A 150 7.70 -6.20 14.69
N GLY A 151 8.04 -6.14 13.39
CA GLY A 151 9.07 -6.99 12.78
C GLY A 151 10.47 -6.76 13.36
N LEU A 152 10.83 -5.52 13.69
CA LEU A 152 12.09 -5.21 14.38
C LEU A 152 12.16 -5.85 15.77
N VAL A 153 11.06 -5.86 16.52
CA VAL A 153 10.98 -6.58 17.81
C VAL A 153 11.12 -8.08 17.60
N LEU A 154 10.48 -8.65 16.59
CA LEU A 154 10.59 -10.09 16.31
C LEU A 154 12.00 -10.50 15.88
N TRP A 155 12.69 -9.66 15.11
CA TRP A 155 14.04 -9.94 14.62
C TRP A 155 15.11 -9.67 15.68
N LYS A 156 15.04 -8.53 16.38
CA LYS A 156 16.09 -8.00 17.25
C LYS A 156 15.55 -7.56 18.63
N SER A 157 14.67 -8.38 19.21
CA SER A 157 14.03 -8.20 20.52
C SER A 157 14.97 -7.67 21.62
N VAL A 158 16.18 -8.21 21.72
CA VAL A 158 17.19 -7.82 22.72
C VAL A 158 17.80 -6.45 22.46
N GLN A 159 17.91 -6.04 21.19
CA GLN A 159 18.47 -4.74 20.79
C GLN A 159 17.43 -3.60 20.89
N PHE A 160 16.14 -3.93 20.90
CA PHE A 160 15.04 -2.98 21.00
C PHE A 160 14.13 -3.24 22.22
N PRO A 161 14.66 -3.21 23.46
CA PRO A 161 13.90 -3.57 24.65
C PRO A 161 12.74 -2.59 24.92
N LEU A 162 12.94 -1.29 24.72
CA LEU A 162 11.89 -0.28 24.88
C LEU A 162 10.73 -0.50 23.90
N LEU A 163 11.04 -0.77 22.63
CA LEU A 163 10.00 -1.01 21.61
C LEU A 163 9.22 -2.30 21.91
N ARG A 164 9.92 -3.34 22.37
CA ARG A 164 9.30 -4.59 22.84
C ARG A 164 8.32 -4.33 23.98
N GLU A 165 8.70 -3.51 24.95
CA GLU A 165 7.83 -3.16 26.09
C GLU A 165 6.62 -2.35 25.65
N LEU A 166 6.80 -1.36 24.77
CA LEU A 166 5.70 -0.57 24.20
C LEU A 166 4.70 -1.43 23.41
N LEU A 167 5.17 -2.50 22.76
CA LEU A 167 4.30 -3.46 22.07
C LEU A 167 3.70 -4.52 23.00
N GLY A 168 3.98 -4.50 24.31
CA GLY A 168 3.44 -5.46 25.27
C GLY A 168 4.18 -6.79 25.33
N GLY A 169 5.45 -6.82 24.91
CA GLY A 169 6.31 -8.00 24.91
C GLY A 169 6.42 -8.70 23.55
N TYR A 170 7.25 -9.75 23.49
CA TYR A 170 7.55 -10.48 22.25
C TYR A 170 6.31 -11.18 21.67
N GLU A 171 5.53 -11.85 22.51
CA GLU A 171 4.31 -12.55 22.10
C GLU A 171 3.23 -11.59 21.57
N SER A 172 3.07 -10.44 22.22
CA SER A 172 2.16 -9.40 21.74
C SER A 172 2.64 -8.83 20.41
N ALA A 173 3.94 -8.54 20.26
CA ALA A 173 4.52 -8.09 18.99
C ALA A 173 4.28 -9.10 17.85
N ARG A 174 4.32 -10.41 18.14
CA ARG A 174 4.02 -11.45 17.15
C ARG A 174 2.58 -11.38 16.65
N ARG A 175 1.62 -11.14 17.55
CA ARG A 175 0.21 -10.95 17.19
C ARG A 175 -0.01 -9.65 16.42
N VAL A 176 0.58 -8.55 16.88
CA VAL A 176 0.52 -7.24 16.18
C VAL A 176 1.05 -7.38 14.75
N HIS A 177 2.20 -8.03 14.58
CA HIS A 177 2.78 -8.26 13.25
C HIS A 177 1.86 -9.11 12.37
N PHE A 178 1.32 -10.21 12.91
CA PHE A 178 0.40 -11.07 12.19
C PHE A 178 -0.88 -10.33 11.74
N PHE A 179 -1.50 -9.55 12.63
CA PHE A 179 -2.70 -8.79 12.29
C PHE A 179 -2.41 -7.66 11.30
N GLY A 180 -1.26 -6.99 11.39
CA GLY A 180 -0.81 -6.04 10.38
C GLY A 180 -0.63 -6.72 9.01
N MET A 181 0.06 -7.86 8.95
CA MET A 181 0.20 -8.63 7.71
C MET A 181 -1.17 -9.08 7.15
N ALA A 182 -2.13 -9.47 8.00
CA ALA A 182 -3.48 -9.81 7.56
C ALA A 182 -4.24 -8.59 7.01
N ALA A 183 -4.11 -7.43 7.65
CA ALA A 183 -4.65 -6.15 7.19
C ALA A 183 -4.06 -5.75 5.82
N LEU A 184 -2.75 -5.90 5.64
CA LEU A 184 -2.07 -5.67 4.37
C LEU A 184 -2.60 -6.59 3.26
N VAL A 185 -2.78 -7.89 3.55
CA VAL A 185 -3.38 -8.84 2.59
C VAL A 185 -4.81 -8.43 2.22
N ALA A 186 -5.64 -8.07 3.21
CA ALA A 186 -7.00 -7.60 2.95
C ALA A 186 -7.01 -6.35 2.06
N PHE A 187 -6.13 -5.39 2.33
CA PHE A 187 -5.94 -4.22 1.49
C PHE A 187 -5.56 -4.61 0.05
N VAL A 188 -4.61 -5.52 -0.14
CA VAL A 188 -4.20 -5.99 -1.48
C VAL A 188 -5.37 -6.62 -2.22
N VAL A 189 -6.17 -7.47 -1.56
CA VAL A 189 -7.35 -8.09 -2.18
C VAL A 189 -8.35 -7.03 -2.64
N VAL A 190 -8.69 -6.07 -1.77
CA VAL A 190 -9.61 -4.97 -2.12
C VAL A 190 -9.02 -4.10 -3.24
N HIS A 191 -7.72 -3.81 -3.20
CA HIS A 191 -7.02 -3.06 -4.22
C HIS A 191 -7.10 -3.75 -5.59
N LEU A 192 -6.80 -5.05 -5.66
CA LEU A 192 -6.88 -5.83 -6.89
C LEU A 192 -8.32 -5.93 -7.41
N ALA A 193 -9.31 -6.06 -6.53
CA ALA A 193 -10.72 -6.03 -6.92
C ALA A 193 -11.10 -4.69 -7.57
N MET A 194 -10.71 -3.55 -6.97
CA MET A 194 -10.95 -2.23 -7.56
C MET A 194 -10.28 -2.07 -8.93
N VAL A 195 -9.05 -2.58 -9.07
CA VAL A 195 -8.31 -2.53 -10.35
C VAL A 195 -8.98 -3.42 -11.41
N ALA A 196 -9.46 -4.60 -11.03
CA ALA A 196 -10.16 -5.51 -11.94
C ALA A 196 -11.50 -4.92 -12.43
N LEU A 197 -12.21 -4.19 -11.57
CA LEU A 197 -13.44 -3.46 -11.94
C LEU A 197 -13.18 -2.29 -12.89
N VAL A 198 -11.98 -1.70 -12.88
CA VAL A 198 -11.60 -0.55 -13.71
C VAL A 198 -10.25 -0.81 -14.41
N PRO A 199 -10.19 -1.69 -15.43
CA PRO A 199 -8.95 -2.17 -16.03
C PRO A 199 -8.12 -1.08 -16.72
N ARG A 200 -8.73 0.07 -17.05
CA ARG A 200 -8.01 1.24 -17.58
C ARG A 200 -6.92 1.75 -16.62
N THR A 201 -7.14 1.63 -15.31
CA THR A 201 -6.19 2.05 -14.27
C THR A 201 -4.98 1.12 -14.16
N PHE A 202 -5.13 -0.15 -14.54
CA PHE A 202 -4.02 -1.09 -14.62
C PHE A 202 -3.07 -0.74 -15.78
N LEU A 203 -3.65 -0.45 -16.95
CA LEU A 203 -2.89 -0.10 -18.15
C LEU A 203 -2.06 1.19 -17.96
N THR A 204 -2.56 2.17 -17.20
CA THR A 204 -1.78 3.37 -16.89
C THR A 204 -0.56 3.07 -15.99
N MET A 205 -0.65 2.08 -15.10
CA MET A 205 0.48 1.65 -14.26
C MET A 205 1.51 0.82 -15.03
N ILE A 206 1.13 0.15 -16.11
CA ILE A 206 2.07 -0.54 -17.01
C ILE A 206 2.69 0.46 -17.99
N HIS A 207 1.89 1.22 -18.74
CA HIS A 207 2.36 2.02 -19.87
C HIS A 207 2.78 3.45 -19.49
N GLY A 208 2.31 3.99 -18.36
CA GLY A 208 2.66 5.34 -17.88
C GLY A 208 2.02 6.50 -18.65
N ARG A 209 1.13 6.21 -19.62
CA ARG A 209 0.40 7.18 -20.45
C ARG A 209 -1.11 7.04 -20.23
N ALA A 210 -1.85 8.15 -20.37
CA ALA A 210 -3.30 8.13 -20.40
C ALA A 210 -3.80 7.18 -21.52
N PRO A 211 -4.85 6.36 -21.31
CA PRO A 211 -5.50 5.64 -22.39
C PRO A 211 -6.05 6.67 -23.39
N LYS A 212 -5.81 6.47 -24.69
CA LYS A 212 -6.47 7.28 -25.73
C LYS A 212 -7.98 7.13 -25.57
N THR A 213 -8.70 8.24 -25.50
CA THR A 213 -10.17 8.21 -25.56
C THR A 213 -10.56 7.71 -26.97
N PRO A 214 -11.45 6.70 -27.10
CA PRO A 214 -11.92 6.27 -28.41
C PRO A 214 -12.71 7.36 -29.13
#